data_AF-A0A1G4QLX0-F1
#
_entry.id   AF-A0A1G4QLX0-F1
#
_cell.length_a   1.000
_cell.length_b   1.000
_cell.length_c   1.000
_cell.angle_alpha   90.00
_cell.angle_beta   90.00
_cell.angle_gamma   90.00
#
_symmetry.space_group_name_H-M   'P 1'
#
loop_
_entity.id
_entity.type
_entity.pdbx_description
1 polymer ?
#
loop_
_entity_poly.entity_id
_entity_poly.type
_entity_poly.pdbx_seq_one_letter_code
_entity_poly.pdbx_strand_id
1 'polypeptide(L)'
;MLNIVLINAFYNIAVGAFMNSIIITTGLLYLLLLRWPDIKPVLFKDVTIPPLRLSFAKPVLKLLVIGLAFYSIYRYVAAVPPSALTGKWKIDELIRNGKLVGKNEWMNGAQNWCYVYIEDGGRIAFCANPYVFEANRAWFGQYIYQTGEKKFDIVFDGGTKRDTTKVKISNYNSKQMQWDTKVYDDTLKLKLIKE
;
A
#
# COMPACT_ATOMS: atom_id res chain seq x y z
N MET A 1 -13.44 14.12 -11.89
CA MET A 1 -13.08 12.99 -12.79
C MET A 1 -12.16 13.41 -13.93
N LEU A 2 -12.18 14.68 -14.38
CA LEU A 2 -11.24 15.21 -15.39
C LEU A 2 -9.77 14.95 -15.06
N ASN A 3 -9.34 15.15 -13.81
CA ASN A 3 -7.97 14.83 -13.38
C ASN A 3 -7.60 13.36 -13.60
N ILE A 4 -8.54 12.42 -13.43
CA ILE A 4 -8.26 10.98 -13.62
C ILE A 4 -8.14 10.66 -15.12
N VAL A 5 -8.94 11.30 -15.97
CA VAL A 5 -8.81 11.17 -17.44
C VAL A 5 -7.47 11.72 -17.91
N LEU A 6 -7.08 12.90 -17.40
CA LEU A 6 -5.79 13.51 -17.73
C LEU A 6 -4.61 12.66 -17.23
N ILE A 7 -4.68 12.16 -15.99
CA ILE A 7 -3.65 11.24 -15.46
C ILE A 7 -3.56 9.97 -16.31
N ASN A 8 -4.68 9.34 -16.65
CA ASN A 8 -4.66 8.14 -17.49
C ASN A 8 -4.10 8.43 -18.91
N ALA A 9 -4.40 9.60 -19.48
CA ALA A 9 -3.89 10.03 -20.79
C ALA A 9 -2.38 10.32 -20.76
N PHE A 10 -1.88 11.01 -19.73
CA PHE A 10 -0.47 11.40 -19.63
C PHE A 10 0.45 10.27 -19.14
N TYR A 11 -0.07 9.35 -18.32
CA TYR A 11 0.72 8.27 -17.70
C TYR A 11 0.49 6.89 -18.34
N ASN A 12 -0.23 6.82 -19.47
CA ASN A 12 -0.45 5.61 -20.26
C ASN A 12 -0.94 4.40 -19.44
N ILE A 13 -1.87 4.66 -18.51
CA ILE A 13 -2.46 3.64 -17.63
C ILE A 13 -3.42 2.77 -18.46
N ALA A 14 -3.59 1.50 -18.07
CA ALA A 14 -4.35 0.46 -18.77
C ALA A 14 -5.58 0.98 -19.55
N VAL A 15 -5.66 0.60 -20.85
CA VAL A 15 -6.66 1.09 -21.83
C VAL A 15 -8.10 0.97 -21.33
N GLY A 16 -8.43 -0.11 -20.61
CA GLY A 16 -9.77 -0.30 -20.03
C GLY A 16 -10.14 0.75 -18.97
N ALA A 17 -9.19 1.12 -18.10
CA ALA A 17 -9.41 2.16 -17.10
C ALA A 17 -9.55 3.54 -17.74
N PHE A 18 -8.79 3.80 -18.81
CA PHE A 18 -8.92 5.03 -19.59
C PHE A 18 -10.31 5.18 -20.21
N MET A 19 -10.82 4.15 -20.90
CA MET A 19 -12.15 4.17 -21.52
C MET A 19 -13.27 4.36 -20.48
N ASN A 20 -13.20 3.68 -19.33
CA ASN A 20 -14.16 3.89 -18.25
C ASN A 20 -14.12 5.31 -17.71
N SER A 21 -12.92 5.88 -17.54
CA SER A 21 -12.78 7.26 -17.05
C SER A 21 -13.36 8.28 -18.02
N ILE A 22 -13.22 8.07 -19.34
CA ILE A 22 -13.84 8.91 -20.37
C ILE A 22 -15.36 8.81 -20.31
N ILE A 23 -15.91 7.59 -20.34
CA ILE A 23 -17.37 7.37 -20.33
C ILE A 23 -18.01 8.01 -19.12
N ILE A 24 -17.44 7.80 -17.93
CA ILE A 24 -17.95 8.37 -16.68
C ILE A 24 -17.83 9.89 -16.69
N THR A 25 -16.72 10.45 -17.17
CA THR A 25 -16.51 11.90 -17.22
C THR A 25 -17.46 12.57 -18.20
N THR A 26 -17.67 11.99 -19.37
CA THR A 26 -18.63 12.48 -20.37
C THR A 26 -20.06 12.34 -19.88
N GLY A 27 -20.42 11.24 -19.22
CA GLY A 27 -21.75 11.05 -18.62
C GLY A 27 -22.05 12.06 -17.52
N LEU A 28 -21.09 12.31 -16.63
CA LEU A 28 -21.20 13.35 -15.60
C LEU A 28 -21.28 14.75 -16.20
N LEU A 29 -20.48 15.05 -17.22
CA LEU A 29 -20.52 16.33 -17.90
C LEU A 29 -21.87 16.54 -18.60
N TYR A 30 -22.39 15.50 -19.26
CA TYR A 30 -23.71 15.53 -19.87
C TYR A 30 -24.81 15.78 -18.83
N LEU A 31 -24.80 15.05 -17.70
CA LEU A 31 -25.77 15.27 -16.62
C LEU A 31 -25.65 16.68 -16.02
N LEU A 32 -24.42 17.17 -15.85
CA LEU A 32 -24.15 18.52 -15.36
C LEU A 32 -24.72 19.59 -16.31
N LEU A 33 -24.53 19.42 -17.62
CA LEU A 33 -25.05 20.33 -18.64
C LEU A 33 -26.56 20.23 -18.78
N LEU A 34 -27.11 19.00 -18.73
CA LEU A 34 -28.55 18.74 -18.80
C LEU A 34 -29.30 19.38 -17.62
N ARG A 35 -28.76 19.25 -16.40
CA ARG A 35 -29.31 19.85 -15.18
C ARG A 35 -28.72 21.23 -14.88
N TRP A 36 -27.95 21.80 -15.80
CA TRP A 36 -27.33 23.12 -15.60
C TRP A 36 -28.34 24.23 -15.27
N PRO A 37 -29.55 24.28 -15.88
CA PRO A 37 -30.56 25.26 -15.51
C PRO A 37 -31.01 25.16 -14.05
N ASP A 38 -31.02 23.95 -13.48
CA ASP A 38 -31.40 23.69 -12.08
C ASP A 38 -30.23 23.90 -11.11
N ILE A 39 -29.00 23.58 -11.55
CA ILE A 39 -27.79 23.65 -10.73
C ILE A 39 -27.26 25.10 -10.66
N LYS A 40 -27.34 25.85 -11.75
CA LYS A 40 -26.90 27.25 -11.82
C LYS A 40 -27.48 28.12 -10.70
N PRO A 41 -28.79 28.11 -10.40
CA PRO A 41 -29.36 28.87 -9.29
C PRO A 41 -29.07 28.26 -7.90
N VAL A 42 -28.47 27.07 -7.79
CA VAL A 42 -28.00 26.54 -6.49
C VAL A 42 -26.56 26.97 -6.23
N LEU A 43 -25.72 27.00 -7.27
CA LEU A 43 -24.30 27.36 -7.16
C LEU A 43 -24.04 28.86 -7.18
N PHE A 44 -24.84 29.63 -7.92
CA PHE A 44 -24.59 31.05 -8.20
C PHE A 44 -25.67 31.99 -7.71
N LYS A 45 -26.74 31.47 -7.08
CA LYS A 45 -27.70 32.33 -6.41
C LYS A 45 -27.12 32.67 -5.05
N ASP A 46 -27.04 33.95 -4.74
CA ASP A 46 -26.77 34.41 -3.39
C ASP A 46 -27.95 33.99 -2.51
N VAL A 47 -27.85 32.78 -1.97
CA VAL A 47 -28.75 32.34 -0.91
C VAL A 47 -28.39 33.21 0.28
N THR A 48 -29.27 34.15 0.61
CA THR A 48 -29.31 34.79 1.91
C THR A 48 -29.73 33.72 2.92
N ILE A 49 -28.76 32.87 3.27
CA ILE A 49 -28.90 31.90 4.34
C ILE A 49 -29.21 32.74 5.59
N PRO A 50 -30.34 32.50 6.30
CA PRO A 50 -30.62 33.24 7.52
C PRO A 50 -29.38 33.12 8.41
N PRO A 51 -28.88 34.24 8.98
CA PRO A 51 -27.63 34.22 9.72
C PRO A 51 -27.80 33.28 10.91
N LEU A 52 -27.31 32.05 10.77
CA LEU A 52 -27.27 31.07 11.84
C LEU A 52 -26.27 31.64 12.86
N ARG A 53 -26.78 32.38 13.86
CA ARG A 53 -26.01 33.04 14.92
C ARG A 53 -25.48 32.00 15.91
N LEU A 54 -24.63 31.10 15.43
CA LEU A 54 -23.80 30.22 16.23
C LEU A 54 -22.43 30.89 16.39
N SER A 55 -22.38 32.06 17.02
CA SER A 55 -21.16 32.89 17.08
C SER A 55 -19.98 32.13 17.70
N PHE A 56 -20.25 31.31 18.71
CA PHE A 56 -19.24 30.50 19.39
C PHE A 56 -19.15 29.07 18.86
N ALA A 57 -20.25 28.46 18.42
CA ALA A 57 -20.20 27.07 17.95
C ALA A 57 -19.45 26.93 16.61
N LYS A 58 -19.48 27.95 15.74
CA LYS A 58 -18.77 27.92 14.45
C LYS A 58 -17.23 27.83 14.59
N PRO A 59 -16.55 28.66 15.40
CA PRO A 59 -15.11 28.50 15.63
C PRO A 59 -14.78 27.21 16.39
N VAL A 60 -15.62 26.80 17.35
CA VAL A 60 -15.43 25.54 18.09
C VAL A 60 -15.51 24.33 17.16
N LEU A 61 -16.52 24.25 16.29
CA LEU A 61 -16.68 23.14 15.35
C LEU A 61 -15.49 23.06 14.38
N LYS A 62 -15.00 24.20 13.89
CA LYS A 62 -13.80 24.26 13.05
C LYS A 62 -12.57 23.72 13.79
N LEU A 63 -12.34 24.17 15.02
CA LEU A 63 -11.24 23.68 15.85
C LEU A 63 -11.39 22.19 16.16
N LEU A 64 -12.61 21.71 16.37
CA LEU A 64 -12.89 20.31 16.65
C LEU A 64 -12.60 19.45 15.42
N VAL A 65 -13.01 19.85 14.21
CA VAL A 65 -12.67 19.15 12.96
C VAL A 65 -11.16 19.12 12.73
N ILE A 66 -10.48 20.25 12.94
CA ILE A 66 -9.01 20.34 12.83
C ILE A 66 -8.35 19.42 13.87
N GLY A 67 -8.80 19.47 15.13
CA GLY A 67 -8.31 18.63 16.20
C GLY A 67 -8.54 17.14 15.96
N LEU A 68 -9.70 16.77 15.39
CA LEU A 68 -10.03 15.39 15.05
C LEU A 68 -9.12 14.86 13.93
N ALA A 69 -8.79 15.71 12.94
CA ALA A 69 -7.85 15.38 11.88
C ALA A 69 -6.44 15.14 12.45
N PHE A 70 -5.92 16.05 13.28
CA PHE A 70 -4.62 15.87 13.93
C PHE A 70 -4.60 14.67 14.88
N TYR A 71 -5.67 14.42 15.63
CA TYR A 71 -5.80 13.24 16.49
C TYR A 71 -5.80 11.95 15.69
N SER A 72 -6.47 11.92 14.54
CA SER A 72 -6.49 10.76 13.64
C SER A 72 -5.09 10.47 13.07
N ILE A 73 -4.37 11.52 12.65
CA ILE A 73 -2.97 11.41 12.20
C ILE A 73 -2.08 10.91 13.35
N TYR A 74 -2.20 11.51 14.54
CA TYR A 74 -1.42 11.12 15.71
C TYR A 74 -1.67 9.64 16.07
N ARG A 75 -2.94 9.22 16.12
CA ARG A 75 -3.30 7.83 16.34
C ARG A 75 -2.67 6.89 15.32
N TYR A 76 -2.70 7.26 14.04
CA TYR A 76 -2.13 6.44 12.98
C TYR A 76 -0.61 6.29 13.14
N VAL A 77 0.09 7.41 13.37
CA VAL A 77 1.56 7.44 13.57
C VAL A 77 1.96 6.72 14.87
N ALA A 78 1.21 6.89 15.96
CA ALA A 78 1.51 6.29 17.26
C ALA A 78 1.17 4.80 17.31
N ALA A 79 0.14 4.35 16.58
CA ALA A 79 -0.27 2.95 16.55
C ALA A 79 0.73 2.06 15.79
N VAL A 80 1.53 2.64 14.90
CA VAL A 80 2.49 1.89 14.10
C VAL A 80 3.88 2.50 14.23
N PRO A 81 4.62 2.17 15.30
CA PRO A 81 6.01 2.57 15.41
C PRO A 81 6.80 1.99 14.22
N PRO A 82 7.69 2.79 13.60
CA PRO A 82 8.46 2.34 12.45
C PRO A 82 9.31 1.13 12.83
N SER A 83 9.26 0.09 12.01
CA SER A 83 10.08 -1.10 12.24
C SER A 83 11.51 -0.78 11.83
N ALA A 84 12.50 -1.22 12.61
CA ALA A 84 13.91 -1.16 12.20
C ALA A 84 14.17 -1.94 10.89
N LEU A 85 13.24 -2.82 10.51
CA LEU A 85 13.26 -3.62 9.30
C LEU A 85 12.59 -2.92 8.11
N THR A 86 11.94 -1.76 8.30
CA THR A 86 11.28 -1.03 7.21
C THR A 86 12.27 -0.66 6.10
N GLY A 87 11.83 -0.86 4.87
CA GLY A 87 12.57 -0.48 3.66
C GLY A 87 12.42 -1.49 2.53
N LYS A 88 13.14 -1.19 1.45
CA LYS A 88 13.31 -2.08 0.30
C LYS A 88 14.52 -2.97 0.55
N TRP A 89 14.33 -4.28 0.45
CA TRP A 89 15.38 -5.26 0.63
C TRP A 89 15.52 -6.10 -0.63
N LYS A 90 16.70 -6.06 -1.23
CA LYS A 90 17.10 -6.94 -2.32
C LYS A 90 17.49 -8.30 -1.77
N ILE A 91 16.98 -9.36 -2.39
CA ILE A 91 17.41 -10.73 -2.12
C ILE A 91 18.67 -10.97 -2.96
N ASP A 92 19.82 -10.97 -2.30
CA ASP A 92 21.13 -11.24 -2.91
C ASP A 92 21.32 -12.73 -3.16
N GLU A 93 20.89 -13.56 -2.20
CA GLU A 93 20.93 -15.02 -2.30
C GLU A 93 19.61 -15.61 -1.79
N LEU A 94 19.05 -16.55 -2.57
CA LEU A 94 17.87 -17.33 -2.21
C LEU A 94 18.21 -18.82 -2.30
N ILE A 95 18.12 -19.54 -1.18
CA ILE A 95 18.26 -20.98 -1.13
C ILE A 95 16.87 -21.56 -0.84
N ARG A 96 16.37 -22.42 -1.72
CA ARG A 96 15.11 -23.14 -1.56
C ARG A 96 15.38 -24.64 -1.46
N ASN A 97 14.92 -25.27 -0.39
CA ASN A 97 15.10 -26.70 -0.15
C ASN A 97 16.56 -27.15 -0.30
N GLY A 98 17.49 -26.34 0.22
CA GLY A 98 18.93 -26.59 0.16
C GLY A 98 19.60 -26.28 -1.18
N LYS A 99 18.85 -25.88 -2.22
CA LYS A 99 19.39 -25.53 -3.54
C LYS A 99 19.42 -24.01 -3.74
N LEU A 100 20.55 -23.51 -4.24
CA LEU A 100 20.67 -22.11 -4.61
C LEU A 100 19.78 -21.82 -5.83
N VAL A 101 18.93 -20.81 -5.73
CA VAL A 101 18.09 -20.32 -6.82
C VAL A 101 18.94 -19.39 -7.70
N GLY A 102 18.98 -19.67 -9.01
CA GLY A 102 19.76 -18.88 -9.96
C GLY A 102 19.26 -17.45 -10.11
N LYS A 103 20.16 -16.52 -10.48
CA LYS A 103 19.84 -15.09 -10.63
C LYS A 103 18.71 -14.78 -11.62
N ASN A 104 18.48 -15.65 -12.60
CA ASN A 104 17.46 -15.47 -13.64
C ASN A 104 16.22 -16.37 -13.41
N GLU A 105 16.20 -17.18 -12.35
CA GLU A 105 15.08 -18.07 -12.03
C GLU A 105 13.81 -17.31 -11.67
N TRP A 106 13.91 -16.00 -11.39
CA TRP A 106 12.74 -15.14 -11.24
C TRP A 106 11.87 -15.14 -12.49
N MET A 107 12.38 -15.47 -13.69
CA MET A 107 11.56 -15.56 -14.91
C MET A 107 10.64 -16.80 -14.91
N ASN A 108 10.99 -17.82 -14.11
CA ASN A 108 10.35 -19.14 -14.13
C ASN A 108 9.19 -19.29 -13.12
N GLY A 109 8.82 -18.23 -12.39
CA GLY A 109 7.68 -18.28 -11.47
C GLY A 109 7.55 -17.07 -10.55
N ALA A 110 6.40 -16.95 -9.89
CA ALA A 110 6.12 -15.88 -8.92
C ALA A 110 6.80 -16.10 -7.55
N GLN A 111 7.32 -17.31 -7.31
CA GLN A 111 7.86 -17.69 -5.99
C GLN A 111 9.36 -17.38 -5.85
N ASN A 112 10.05 -17.10 -6.95
CA ASN A 112 11.47 -16.77 -6.96
C ASN A 112 11.64 -15.26 -6.78
N TRP A 113 11.52 -14.81 -5.53
CA TRP A 113 11.53 -13.40 -5.19
C TRP A 113 12.92 -12.77 -5.35
N CYS A 114 12.94 -11.55 -5.87
CA CYS A 114 14.12 -10.68 -5.94
C CYS A 114 14.09 -9.55 -4.92
N TYR A 115 12.89 -9.09 -4.50
CA TYR A 115 12.75 -8.02 -3.52
C TYR A 115 11.71 -8.34 -2.45
N VAL A 116 11.97 -7.81 -1.26
CA VAL A 116 11.04 -7.76 -0.12
C VAL A 116 10.86 -6.30 0.28
N TYR A 117 9.63 -5.83 0.27
CA TYR A 117 9.25 -4.50 0.74
C TYR A 117 8.60 -4.64 2.10
N ILE A 118 9.20 -4.02 3.12
CA ILE A 118 8.67 -4.00 4.48
C ILE A 118 8.21 -2.57 4.74
N GLU A 119 6.91 -2.40 4.92
CA GLU A 119 6.30 -1.08 5.12
C GLU A 119 6.11 -0.76 6.61
N ASP A 120 6.21 0.52 6.93
CA ASP A 120 5.65 1.05 8.16
C ASP A 120 4.13 0.88 8.09
N GLY A 121 3.57 0.03 8.94
CA GLY A 121 2.14 -0.31 8.92
C GLY A 121 1.85 -1.79 9.13
N GLY A 122 2.90 -2.61 9.26
CA GLY A 122 2.73 -4.07 9.38
C GLY A 122 2.40 -4.74 8.04
N ARG A 123 2.65 -4.07 6.90
CA ARG A 123 2.48 -4.65 5.55
C ARG A 123 3.81 -5.09 4.97
N ILE A 124 3.77 -6.17 4.20
CA ILE A 124 4.94 -6.74 3.53
C ILE A 124 4.55 -7.21 2.13
N ALA A 125 5.44 -7.01 1.17
CA ALA A 125 5.28 -7.49 -0.19
C ALA A 125 6.56 -8.17 -0.71
N PHE A 126 6.39 -9.23 -1.48
CA PHE A 126 7.47 -9.98 -2.13
C PHE A 126 7.30 -9.90 -3.64
N CYS A 127 8.37 -9.54 -4.34
CA CYS A 127 8.35 -9.32 -5.79
C CYS A 127 9.36 -10.23 -6.49
N ALA A 128 8.92 -10.93 -7.53
CA ALA A 128 9.80 -11.76 -8.35
C ALA A 128 10.64 -10.93 -9.33
N ASN A 129 10.06 -9.93 -9.98
CA ASN A 129 10.77 -9.20 -11.03
C ASN A 129 11.66 -8.08 -10.44
N PRO A 130 12.96 -8.04 -10.79
CA PRO A 130 13.88 -7.05 -10.22
C PRO A 130 13.80 -5.66 -10.88
N TYR A 131 13.12 -5.53 -12.01
CA TYR A 131 13.08 -4.30 -12.82
C TYR A 131 11.72 -3.60 -12.76
N VAL A 132 10.63 -4.36 -12.66
CA VAL A 132 9.26 -3.83 -12.70
C VAL A 132 8.41 -4.51 -11.64
N PHE A 133 7.54 -3.74 -10.98
CA PHE A 133 6.56 -4.30 -10.06
C PHE A 133 5.41 -4.96 -10.82
N GLU A 134 5.20 -6.26 -10.58
CA GLU A 134 4.15 -7.06 -11.23
C GLU A 134 3.15 -7.56 -10.17
N ALA A 135 2.03 -6.84 -10.00
CA ALA A 135 1.06 -7.12 -8.94
C ALA A 135 0.47 -8.55 -8.98
N ASN A 136 0.34 -9.15 -10.17
CA ASN A 136 -0.15 -10.51 -10.38
C ASN A 136 0.86 -11.59 -9.96
N ARG A 137 2.14 -11.24 -9.82
CA ARG A 137 3.23 -12.13 -9.40
C ARG A 137 3.79 -11.76 -8.03
N ALA A 138 3.34 -10.65 -7.47
CA ALA A 138 3.70 -10.21 -6.14
C ALA A 138 2.90 -10.99 -5.08
N TRP A 139 3.55 -11.28 -3.96
CA TRP A 139 2.89 -11.84 -2.80
C TRP A 139 2.74 -10.74 -1.76
N PHE A 140 1.56 -10.64 -1.16
CA PHE A 140 1.26 -9.64 -0.14
C PHE A 140 0.96 -10.33 1.18
N GLY A 141 1.23 -9.63 2.27
CA GLY A 141 0.91 -10.10 3.60
C GLY A 141 0.99 -9.00 4.64
N GLN A 142 0.80 -9.42 5.87
CA GLN A 142 1.03 -8.63 7.07
C GLN A 142 2.19 -9.24 7.84
N TYR A 143 2.94 -8.42 8.59
CA TYR A 143 3.94 -8.88 9.52
C TYR A 143 3.65 -8.41 10.94
N ILE A 144 4.01 -9.26 11.90
CA ILE A 144 3.98 -8.96 13.33
C ILE A 144 5.44 -8.98 13.81
N TYR A 145 5.94 -7.81 14.20
CA TYR A 145 7.29 -7.67 14.73
C TYR A 145 7.24 -7.27 16.20
N GLN A 146 7.81 -8.12 17.06
CA GLN A 146 7.95 -7.85 18.49
C GLN A 146 9.42 -7.66 18.83
N THR A 147 9.83 -6.40 19.03
CA THR A 147 11.24 -6.02 19.25
C THR A 147 11.87 -6.74 20.45
N GLY A 148 11.11 -6.99 21.52
CA GLY A 148 11.59 -7.68 22.72
C GLY A 148 11.78 -9.19 22.55
N GLU A 149 11.00 -9.83 21.68
CA GLU A 149 11.02 -11.30 21.50
C GLU A 149 11.82 -11.72 20.27
N LYS A 150 12.31 -10.76 19.47
CA LYS A 150 12.96 -11.00 18.16
C LYS A 150 12.13 -11.91 17.24
N LYS A 151 10.80 -11.86 17.39
CA LYS A 151 9.86 -12.60 16.55
C LYS A 151 9.43 -11.73 15.39
N PHE A 152 9.55 -12.28 14.18
CA PHE A 152 9.06 -11.69 12.95
C PHE A 152 8.20 -12.73 12.25
N ASP A 153 6.89 -12.57 12.39
CA ASP A 153 5.92 -13.51 11.84
C ASP A 153 5.21 -12.86 10.66
N ILE A 154 4.99 -13.61 9.58
CA ILE A 154 4.34 -13.15 8.35
C ILE A 154 3.05 -13.93 8.15
N VAL A 155 1.97 -13.22 7.85
CA VAL A 155 0.68 -13.78 7.44
C VAL A 155 0.42 -13.35 6.00
N PHE A 156 0.45 -14.29 5.06
CA PHE A 156 0.18 -14.00 3.65
C PHE A 156 -1.32 -13.80 3.40
N ASP A 157 -1.67 -12.87 2.49
CA ASP A 157 -3.05 -12.50 2.18
C ASP A 157 -3.81 -13.62 1.42
N GLY A 158 -3.09 -14.56 0.79
CA GLY A 158 -3.65 -15.67 0.02
C GLY A 158 -3.33 -17.03 0.62
N GLY A 159 -4.31 -17.66 1.27
CA GLY A 159 -4.23 -19.01 1.82
C GLY A 159 -5.54 -19.41 2.51
N THR A 160 -5.97 -20.68 2.40
CA THR A 160 -7.21 -21.19 3.03
C THR A 160 -7.06 -21.45 4.53
N LYS A 161 -5.82 -21.45 5.03
CA LYS A 161 -5.49 -21.42 6.46
C LYS A 161 -4.70 -20.14 6.70
N ARG A 162 -4.99 -19.43 7.80
CA ARG A 162 -4.14 -18.36 8.34
C ARG A 162 -2.82 -18.97 8.82
N ASP A 163 -2.04 -19.52 7.90
CA ASP A 163 -0.76 -20.10 8.24
C ASP A 163 0.23 -18.96 8.46
N THR A 164 0.73 -18.87 9.67
CA THR A 164 1.64 -17.81 10.09
C THR A 164 3.06 -18.31 9.86
N THR A 165 3.70 -17.76 8.85
CA THR A 165 5.09 -18.05 8.51
C THR A 165 6.01 -17.38 9.52
N LYS A 166 6.69 -18.17 10.34
CA LYS A 166 7.68 -17.67 11.31
C LYS A 166 9.01 -17.44 10.61
N VAL A 167 9.54 -16.22 10.71
CA VAL A 167 10.84 -15.87 10.14
C VAL A 167 11.86 -15.69 11.26
N LYS A 168 12.93 -16.47 11.18
CA LYS A 168 14.10 -16.28 12.03
C LYS A 168 15.04 -15.29 11.35
N ILE A 169 15.22 -14.13 11.96
CA ILE A 169 16.14 -13.09 11.48
C ILE A 169 17.48 -13.24 12.20
N SER A 170 18.58 -13.27 11.43
CA SER A 170 19.94 -13.28 11.93
C SER A 170 20.82 -12.25 11.18
N ASN A 171 22.01 -11.96 11.72
CA ASN A 171 23.01 -11.09 11.09
C ASN A 171 22.51 -9.69 10.67
N TYR A 172 21.53 -9.14 11.39
CA TYR A 172 20.98 -7.81 11.13
C TYR A 172 21.97 -6.70 11.54
N ASN A 173 22.26 -5.77 10.63
CA ASN A 173 23.12 -4.60 10.89
C ASN A 173 22.64 -3.33 10.17
N SER A 174 21.32 -3.15 10.04
CA SER A 174 20.62 -2.08 9.28
C SER A 174 20.88 -2.02 7.77
N LYS A 175 21.93 -2.66 7.25
CA LYS A 175 22.25 -2.74 5.80
C LYS A 175 22.00 -4.12 5.22
N GLN A 176 22.11 -5.16 6.03
CA GLN A 176 21.87 -6.54 5.61
C GLN A 176 21.18 -7.32 6.74
N MET A 177 20.53 -8.41 6.35
CA MET A 177 19.99 -9.41 7.26
C MET A 177 19.87 -10.77 6.56
N GLN A 178 19.70 -11.82 7.35
CA GLN A 178 19.46 -13.17 6.86
C GLN A 178 18.17 -13.71 7.45
N TRP A 179 17.35 -14.32 6.60
CA TRP A 179 16.08 -14.93 6.97
C TRP A 179 16.16 -16.43 6.77
N ASP A 180 15.85 -17.18 7.83
CA ASP A 180 15.52 -18.60 7.73
C ASP A 180 14.02 -18.76 7.98
N THR A 181 13.30 -19.35 7.03
CA THR A 181 11.85 -19.50 7.12
C THR A 181 11.35 -20.75 6.40
N LYS A 182 10.10 -21.13 6.68
CA LYS A 182 9.38 -22.18 5.95
C LYS A 182 8.08 -21.58 5.43
N VAL A 183 7.90 -21.60 4.11
CA VAL A 183 6.71 -21.10 3.43
C VAL A 183 6.04 -22.30 2.76
N TYR A 184 4.83 -22.63 3.19
CA TYR A 184 4.16 -23.89 2.81
C TYR A 184 5.09 -25.09 3.05
N ASP A 185 5.37 -25.89 2.02
CA ASP A 185 6.25 -27.05 2.10
C ASP A 185 7.74 -26.73 1.86
N ASP A 186 8.05 -25.49 1.47
CA ASP A 186 9.40 -25.07 1.11
C ASP A 186 10.16 -24.47 2.29
N THR A 187 11.39 -24.94 2.48
CA THR A 187 12.38 -24.31 3.37
C THR A 187 13.16 -23.26 2.60
N LEU A 188 13.20 -22.04 3.11
CA LEU A 188 13.81 -20.89 2.46
C LEU A 188 14.89 -20.28 3.35
N LYS A 189 16.03 -19.96 2.74
CA LYS A 189 17.04 -19.08 3.31
C LYS A 189 17.27 -17.91 2.38
N LEU A 190 17.13 -16.69 2.90
CA LEU A 190 17.29 -15.46 2.14
C LEU A 190 18.39 -14.60 2.75
N LYS A 191 19.28 -14.09 1.91
CA LYS A 191 20.22 -13.04 2.28
C LYS A 191 19.74 -11.74 1.67
N LEU A 192 19.46 -10.78 2.54
CA LEU A 192 18.78 -9.53 2.20
C LEU A 192 19.75 -8.37 2.38
N ILE A 193 19.81 -7.49 1.40
CA ILE A 193 20.61 -6.25 1.39
C ILE A 193 19.64 -5.08 1.22
N LYS A 194 19.77 -4.06 2.07
CA LYS A 194 18.93 -2.87 2.03
C LYS A 194 19.32 -1.97 0.87
N GLU A 195 18.33 -1.47 0.14
CA GLU A 195 18.47 -0.44 -0.90
C GLU A 195 17.86 0.90 -0.47
#